data_AF-A0A8B6D9L0-F1
#
_entry.id   AF-A0A8B6D9L0-F1
#
_cell.length_a   1.000
_cell.length_b   1.000
_cell.length_c   1.000
_cell.angle_alpha   90.00
_cell.angle_beta   90.00
_cell.angle_gamma   90.00
#
_symmetry.space_group_name_H-M   'P 1'
#
loop_
_entity.id
_entity.type
_entity.pdbx_description
1 polymer ?
#
loop_
_entity_poly.entity_id
_entity_poly.type
_entity_poly.pdbx_seq_one_letter_code
_entity_poly.pdbx_strand_id
1 'polypeptide(L)'
;MYLDANNLYGWAMSQPLLYGFFHFLNEDEISHFELQKVESDAKEGYILEVDIEYLEHLHNKHNDYPLAPEHLLIEDKDLSKYSTDLWGKLNSVKNANGVEKVIPRI
;
A
#
# COMPACT_ATOMS: atom_id res chain seq x y z
N MET A 1 7.53 -17.16 5.93
CA MET A 1 6.57 -17.65 6.96
C MET A 1 5.19 -17.35 6.41
N TYR A 2 4.25 -18.30 6.39
CA TYR A 2 2.90 -18.05 5.86
C TYR A 2 1.98 -17.76 7.03
N LEU A 3 1.57 -16.50 7.17
CA LEU A 3 0.67 -16.05 8.23
C LEU A 3 -0.72 -15.86 7.63
N ASP A 4 -1.73 -16.47 8.25
CA ASP A 4 -3.13 -16.30 7.86
C ASP A 4 -3.93 -15.81 9.06
N ALA A 5 -4.78 -14.81 8.83
CA ALA A 5 -5.60 -14.20 9.86
C ALA A 5 -7.03 -14.73 9.74
N ASN A 6 -7.44 -15.58 10.68
CA ASN A 6 -8.81 -16.07 10.76
C ASN A 6 -9.78 -14.89 10.94
N ASN A 7 -10.68 -14.69 9.96
CA ASN A 7 -11.69 -13.64 9.97
C ASN A 7 -11.12 -12.20 10.07
N LEU A 8 -10.12 -11.89 9.24
CA LEU A 8 -9.48 -10.56 9.19
C LEU A 8 -10.50 -9.42 9.09
N TYR A 9 -11.47 -9.53 8.18
CA TYR A 9 -12.50 -8.49 8.00
C TYR A 9 -13.39 -8.32 9.23
N GLY A 10 -13.83 -9.41 9.87
CA GLY A 10 -14.65 -9.32 11.08
C GLY A 10 -13.89 -8.70 12.24
N TRP A 11 -12.60 -9.02 12.39
CA TRP A 11 -11.74 -8.38 13.38
C TRP A 11 -11.54 -6.88 13.10
N ALA A 12 -11.30 -6.51 11.83
CA ALA A 12 -11.15 -5.12 11.41
C ALA A 12 -12.45 -4.30 11.61
N MET A 13 -13.61 -4.88 11.30
CA MET A 13 -14.92 -4.26 11.53
C MET A 13 -15.30 -4.14 13.01
N SER A 14 -14.62 -4.88 13.88
CA SER A 14 -14.79 -4.77 15.34
C SER A 14 -13.90 -3.67 15.95
N GLN A 15 -12.99 -3.08 15.17
CA GLN A 15 -12.18 -1.95 15.62
C GLN A 15 -12.99 -0.63 15.55
N PRO A 16 -12.55 0.43 16.26
CA PRO A 16 -13.10 1.76 16.08
C PRO A 16 -12.99 2.21 14.62
N LEU A 17 -14.12 2.54 13.99
CA LEU A 17 -14.21 2.98 12.60
C LEU A 17 -14.93 4.32 12.50
N LEU A 18 -14.46 5.15 11.57
CA LEU A 18 -15.10 6.41 11.21
C LEU A 18 -16.44 6.13 10.52
N TYR A 19 -17.53 6.67 11.06
CA TYR A 19 -18.89 6.39 10.56
C TYR A 19 -19.68 7.64 10.13
N GLY A 20 -19.15 8.85 10.28
CA GLY A 20 -19.82 10.07 9.82
C GLY A 20 -19.19 11.38 10.29
N PHE A 21 -19.84 12.49 9.92
CA PHE A 21 -19.46 13.87 10.28
C PHE A 21 -18.09 14.33 9.76
N PHE A 22 -17.71 13.86 8.58
CA PHE A 22 -16.48 14.26 7.91
C PHE A 22 -16.48 15.76 7.59
N HIS A 23 -15.41 16.43 7.96
CA HIS A 23 -15.12 17.81 7.61
C HIS A 23 -13.61 17.97 7.44
N PHE A 24 -13.21 18.92 6.61
CA PHE A 24 -11.80 19.31 6.51
C PHE A 24 -11.44 20.19 7.71
N LEU A 25 -10.23 20.01 8.21
CA LEU A 25 -9.65 20.89 9.22
C LEU A 25 -9.16 22.19 8.56
N ASN A 26 -9.22 23.27 9.31
CA ASN A 26 -8.67 24.56 8.90
C ASN A 26 -7.14 24.59 9.09
N GLU A 27 -6.45 25.54 8.46
CA GLU A 27 -4.98 25.65 8.54
C GLU A 27 -4.45 25.74 9.99
N ASP A 28 -5.13 26.51 10.85
CA ASP A 28 -4.79 26.61 12.28
C ASP A 28 -4.92 25.24 12.98
N GLU A 29 -5.99 24.48 12.72
CA GLU A 29 -6.22 23.17 13.33
C GLU A 29 -5.18 22.15 12.86
N ILE A 30 -4.82 22.20 11.57
CA ILE A 30 -3.75 21.37 10.99
C ILE A 30 -2.40 21.71 11.62
N SER A 31 -2.09 22.99 11.83
CA SER A 31 -0.80 23.40 12.41
C SER A 31 -0.58 22.92 13.84
N HIS A 32 -1.67 22.73 14.60
CA HIS A 32 -1.65 22.20 15.97
C HIS A 32 -1.94 20.71 16.04
N PHE A 33 -2.16 20.04 14.90
CA PHE A 33 -2.47 18.62 14.85
C PHE A 33 -1.21 17.79 15.11
N GLU A 34 -1.26 16.96 16.16
CA GLU A 34 -0.18 16.05 16.52
C GLU A 34 -0.65 14.60 16.43
N LEU A 35 -0.34 13.94 15.31
CA LEU A 35 -0.70 12.55 15.04
C LEU A 35 -0.38 11.60 16.21
N GLN A 36 0.79 11.76 16.82
CA GLN A 36 1.29 10.87 17.87
C GLN A 36 0.48 10.93 19.17
N LYS A 37 -0.33 11.97 19.35
CA LYS A 37 -1.18 12.16 20.53
C LYS A 37 -2.60 11.60 20.35
N VAL A 38 -2.95 11.14 19.15
CA VAL A 38 -4.27 10.58 18.86
C VAL A 38 -4.29 9.13 19.35
N GLU A 39 -5.17 8.84 20.31
CA GLU A 39 -5.40 7.48 20.80
C GLU A 39 -6.13 6.63 19.75
N SER A 40 -5.85 5.32 19.74
CA SER A 40 -6.46 4.39 18.76
C SER A 40 -7.97 4.20 18.93
N ASP A 41 -8.50 4.45 20.13
CA ASP A 41 -9.92 4.39 20.49
C ASP A 41 -10.53 5.77 20.75
N ALA A 42 -9.87 6.82 20.25
CA ALA A 42 -10.37 8.18 20.34
C ALA A 42 -11.78 8.32 19.72
N LYS A 43 -12.57 9.21 20.31
CA LYS A 43 -13.93 9.52 19.84
C LYS A 43 -13.92 10.18 18.45
N GLU A 44 -12.87 10.95 18.16
CA GLU A 44 -12.64 11.60 16.88
C GLU A 44 -11.50 10.87 16.18
N GLY A 45 -11.68 10.57 14.90
CA GLY A 45 -10.64 9.99 14.07
C GLY A 45 -10.33 10.89 12.89
N TYR A 46 -9.17 10.67 12.28
CA TYR A 46 -8.63 11.52 11.23
C TYR A 46 -8.31 10.71 9.98
N ILE A 47 -8.56 11.29 8.81
CA ILE A 47 -8.10 10.78 7.52
C ILE A 47 -7.01 11.74 7.05
N LEU A 48 -5.87 11.19 6.65
CA LEU A 48 -4.70 11.97 6.31
C LEU A 48 -4.40 11.84 4.83
N GLU A 49 -4.33 12.97 4.15
CA GLU A 49 -3.74 13.08 2.82
C GLU A 49 -2.31 13.55 3.01
N VAL A 50 -1.34 12.70 2.67
CA VAL A 50 0.09 12.93 2.90
C VAL A 50 0.90 12.52 1.69
N ASP A 51 1.95 13.28 1.41
CA ASP A 51 3.03 12.85 0.53
C ASP A 51 3.99 11.95 1.33
N ILE A 52 4.29 10.77 0.81
CA ILE A 52 5.16 9.79 1.47
C ILE A 52 6.38 9.54 0.59
N GLU A 53 7.57 9.64 1.19
CA GLU A 53 8.81 9.18 0.58
C GLU A 53 9.14 7.76 1.08
N TYR A 54 9.38 6.83 0.14
CA TYR A 54 9.69 5.45 0.50
C TYR A 54 11.21 5.21 0.51
N LEU A 55 11.78 5.12 1.71
CA LEU A 55 13.23 5.03 1.87
C LEU A 55 13.76 3.64 1.44
N GLU A 56 14.81 3.62 0.64
CA GLU A 56 15.36 2.40 0.00
C GLU A 56 15.69 1.27 0.97
N HIS A 57 16.17 1.60 2.18
CA HIS A 57 16.50 0.60 3.19
C HIS A 57 15.27 -0.15 3.75
N LEU A 58 14.06 0.39 3.59
CA LEU A 58 12.80 -0.26 3.97
C LEU A 58 12.34 -1.28 2.94
N HIS A 59 12.81 -1.21 1.69
CA HIS A 59 12.33 -2.06 0.60
C HIS A 59 12.56 -3.54 0.91
N ASN A 60 13.75 -3.88 1.42
CA ASN A 60 14.07 -5.26 1.79
C ASN A 60 13.23 -5.75 2.98
N LYS A 61 12.91 -4.86 3.93
CA LYS A 61 12.14 -5.20 5.13
C LYS A 61 10.66 -5.44 4.81
N HIS A 62 10.12 -4.70 3.86
CA HIS A 62 8.70 -4.73 3.48
C HIS A 62 8.45 -5.50 2.17
N ASN A 63 9.40 -6.34 1.73
CA ASN A 63 9.29 -7.06 0.46
C ASN A 63 8.03 -7.94 0.38
N ASP A 64 7.62 -8.53 1.51
CA ASP A 64 6.43 -9.39 1.57
C ASP A 64 5.12 -8.57 1.63
N TYR A 65 5.17 -7.37 2.23
CA TYR A 65 4.01 -6.49 2.44
C TYR A 65 4.39 -5.03 2.17
N PRO A 66 4.50 -4.63 0.89
CA PRO A 66 4.88 -3.27 0.53
C PRO A 66 3.85 -2.26 1.01
N LEU A 67 4.33 -1.10 1.46
CA LEU A 67 3.47 0.02 1.85
C LEU A 67 3.00 0.78 0.62
N ALA A 68 1.73 1.18 0.62
CA ALA A 68 1.10 1.99 -0.43
C ALA A 68 1.45 1.56 -1.87
N PRO A 69 1.21 0.30 -2.25
CA PRO A 69 1.60 -0.14 -3.58
C PRO A 69 0.64 0.40 -4.64
N GLU A 70 1.19 0.78 -5.79
CA GLU A 70 0.46 1.36 -6.91
C GLU A 70 0.22 0.31 -8.00
N HIS A 71 -0.89 0.45 -8.73
CA HIS A 71 -1.14 -0.33 -9.94
C HIS A 71 -0.36 0.26 -11.11
N LEU A 72 0.66 -0.45 -11.58
CA LEU A 72 1.51 -0.04 -12.69
C LEU A 72 1.43 -1.05 -13.83
N LEU A 73 1.45 -0.55 -15.06
CA LEU A 73 1.59 -1.38 -16.25
C LEU A 73 3.06 -1.77 -16.42
N ILE A 74 3.34 -3.08 -16.46
CA ILE A 74 4.71 -3.60 -16.53
C ILE A 74 5.14 -3.75 -17.98
N GLU A 75 6.23 -3.10 -18.32
CA GLU A 75 6.90 -3.24 -19.61
C GLU A 75 8.03 -4.26 -19.53
N ASP A 76 8.50 -4.75 -20.67
CA ASP A 76 9.59 -5.73 -20.74
C ASP A 76 10.89 -5.25 -20.06
N LYS A 77 11.11 -3.92 -20.02
CA LYS A 77 12.27 -3.30 -19.37
C LYS A 77 12.26 -3.43 -17.84
N ASP A 78 11.07 -3.58 -17.25
CA ASP A 78 10.88 -3.64 -15.80
C ASP A 78 11.02 -5.08 -15.28
N LEU A 79 11.17 -6.05 -16.18
CA LEU A 79 11.35 -7.45 -15.83
C LEU A 79 12.77 -7.71 -15.31
N SER A 80 12.86 -8.52 -14.25
CA SER A 80 14.14 -9.04 -13.79
C SER A 80 14.77 -9.96 -14.84
N LYS A 81 16.10 -10.07 -14.85
CA LYS A 81 16.83 -11.01 -15.74
C LYS A 81 16.29 -12.44 -15.66
N TYR A 82 15.93 -12.88 -14.45
CA TYR A 82 15.34 -14.20 -14.22
C TYR A 82 13.95 -14.32 -14.88
N SER A 83 13.10 -13.31 -14.72
CA SER A 83 11.78 -13.25 -15.34
C SER A 83 11.88 -13.28 -16.87
N THR A 84 12.84 -12.57 -17.47
CA THR A 84 13.07 -12.56 -18.91
C THR A 84 13.55 -13.93 -19.44
N ASP A 85 14.46 -14.60 -18.73
CA ASP A 85 14.93 -15.95 -19.10
C ASP A 85 13.80 -16.99 -19.00
N LEU A 86 13.01 -16.92 -17.93
CA LEU A 86 11.85 -17.78 -17.73
C LEU A 86 10.79 -17.54 -18.81
N TRP A 87 10.56 -16.28 -19.17
CA TRP A 87 9.66 -15.88 -20.26
C TRP A 87 10.10 -16.45 -21.61
N GLY A 88 11.41 -16.43 -21.90
CA GLY A 88 11.99 -17.04 -23.09
C GLY A 88 11.80 -18.56 -23.15
N LYS A 89 11.82 -19.24 -21.99
CA LYS A 89 11.56 -20.69 -21.88
C LYS A 89 10.07 -21.05 -21.99
N LEU A 90 9.18 -20.17 -21.55
CA LEU A 90 7.74 -20.42 -21.48
C LEU A 90 6.97 -20.08 -22.75
N ASN A 91 7.47 -19.18 -23.61
CA ASN A 91 6.67 -18.66 -24.71
C ASN A 91 6.70 -19.47 -26.01
N SER A 92 5.57 -20.17 -26.25
CA SER A 92 5.05 -20.58 -27.56
C SER A 92 3.81 -19.78 -28.01
N VAL A 93 3.35 -18.74 -27.29
CA VAL A 93 2.19 -17.91 -27.69
C VAL A 93 2.45 -16.44 -27.38
N LYS A 94 2.26 -15.57 -28.37
CA LYS A 94 2.50 -14.13 -28.29
C LYS A 94 1.31 -13.35 -27.72
N ASN A 95 1.66 -12.23 -27.09
CA ASN A 95 0.87 -11.08 -26.64
C ASN A 95 0.15 -11.24 -25.30
N ALA A 96 0.82 -10.76 -24.25
CA ALA A 96 0.13 -10.00 -23.23
C ALA A 96 0.49 -8.53 -23.49
N ASN A 97 -0.48 -7.73 -23.97
CA ASN A 97 -0.40 -6.29 -23.75
C ASN A 97 -0.17 -6.09 -22.24
N GLY A 98 0.71 -5.16 -21.86
CA GLY A 98 1.31 -5.03 -20.52
C GLY A 98 0.39 -5.45 -19.37
N VAL A 99 0.93 -6.29 -18.49
CA VAL A 99 0.19 -6.78 -17.32
C VAL A 99 0.23 -5.70 -16.24
N GLU A 100 -0.93 -5.38 -15.67
CA GLU A 100 -0.98 -4.53 -14.48
C GLU A 100 -0.48 -5.30 -13.26
N LYS A 101 0.48 -4.72 -12.55
CA LYS A 101 1.04 -5.26 -11.33
C LYS A 101 1.03 -4.22 -10.24
N VAL A 102 0.75 -4.69 -9.03
CA VAL A 102 0.83 -3.90 -7.81
C VAL A 102 2.30 -3.84 -7.39
N ILE A 103 2.90 -2.65 -7.38
CA ILE A 103 4.34 -2.45 -7.07
C ILE A 103 4.49 -1.31 -6.06
N PRO A 104 5.37 -1.46 -5.04
CA PRO A 104 5.81 -0.32 -4.23
C PRO A 104 6.57 0.70 -5.09
N ARG A 105 6.21 1.97 -4.98
CA ARG A 105 6.96 3.04 -5.64
C ARG A 105 8.34 3.20 -4.98
N ILE A 106 9.39 2.98 -5.76
CA ILE A 106 10.82 3.04 -5.37
C ILE A 106 11.30 4.48 -5.45
#